data_AF-A0A956KW70-F1
#
_entry.id   AF-A0A956KW70-F1
#
_cell.length_a   1.000
_cell.length_b   1.000
_cell.length_c   1.000
_cell.angle_alpha   90.00
_cell.angle_beta   90.00
_cell.angle_gamma   90.00
#
_symmetry.space_group_name_H-M   'P 1'
#
loop_
_entity.id
_entity.type
_entity.pdbx_description
1 polymer ?
#
loop_
_entity_poly.entity_id
_entity_poly.type
_entity_poly.pdbx_seq_one_letter_code
_entity_poly.pdbx_strand_id
1 'polypeptide(L)'
;MLARLAWSLPLACALLLSSACGDDSTQVPSDGSSSSTTTASTGPTPPSTSGTTSVGPTTAVADETGTSSTTGPVPGSNCCAEHADPGCDDPDVAACVCRQEAFCCAFDWDADCVTLAEQCGGCGDPTTTGDPTTTTGGPELNPCCDAARTPGCPEDPVVEACVCALDAFCCDTQWDDACGMTAARQCSATCGGGGQGACCAPAGTPGCAEDPAIETCVCALDAFCCDTQWDGQCVDIAQADCGAACMVMGGGDCCAPNGSPGCDDMPTQDCVCALDPFCCSTEWDDICVSEAQYGCMLDCGLPPAGQGDCCMPQAGPACGDMMVSDCVCMIDGGCCLSPWGDGCIQIAVNSCGIMCPGFDPQPPCCQIQMGPGCGDAALEACVCGFDPFCCSTQWDDICVDEAQNDCMLDCGMGPPPPPGDCCTPQASAGCDVPEVQDCVCMLDPFCCSAEWDEICVDEANIDCGGCLGPGTGTGTGGSGSGTGGSISGGTISTGGSSGI
;
A
#
# COMPACT_ATOMS: atom_id res chain seq x y z
N MET A 1 -34.82 45.23 -34.69
CA MET A 1 -35.64 46.04 -33.75
C MET A 1 -35.80 45.20 -32.49
N LEU A 2 -34.84 45.30 -31.56
CA LEU A 2 -34.94 45.99 -30.26
C LEU A 2 -36.01 45.34 -29.35
N ALA A 3 -35.74 44.85 -28.15
CA ALA A 3 -34.79 45.32 -27.15
C ALA A 3 -34.32 44.23 -26.17
N ARG A 4 -33.05 44.35 -25.74
CA ARG A 4 -32.46 43.71 -24.56
C ARG A 4 -32.84 44.54 -23.32
N LEU A 5 -33.12 43.90 -22.19
CA LEU A 5 -33.20 44.54 -20.87
C LEU A 5 -32.00 44.12 -20.05
N ALA A 6 -31.08 45.07 -19.87
CA ALA A 6 -30.05 45.08 -18.84
C ALA A 6 -30.59 45.86 -17.64
N TRP A 7 -30.29 45.42 -16.42
CA TRP A 7 -30.26 46.30 -15.26
C TRP A 7 -28.89 46.19 -14.58
N SER A 8 -28.24 47.34 -14.52
CA SER A 8 -27.04 47.67 -13.78
C SER A 8 -27.41 48.74 -12.74
N LEU A 9 -26.46 49.02 -11.84
CA LEU A 9 -26.25 50.19 -10.95
C LEU A 9 -26.44 49.91 -9.43
N PRO A 10 -25.69 50.60 -8.54
CA PRO A 10 -24.33 51.13 -8.72
C PRO A 10 -23.39 51.06 -7.50
N LEU A 11 -22.13 51.43 -7.77
CA LEU A 11 -21.01 51.65 -6.86
C LEU A 11 -21.04 53.04 -6.19
N ALA A 12 -20.40 53.08 -5.00
CA ALA A 12 -19.55 54.14 -4.42
C ALA A 12 -20.16 55.32 -3.64
N CYS A 13 -19.82 55.38 -2.35
CA CYS A 13 -19.32 56.61 -1.72
C CYS A 13 -18.31 56.25 -0.62
N ALA A 14 -17.31 57.11 -0.44
CA ALA A 14 -15.98 56.81 0.09
C ALA A 14 -15.65 57.55 1.39
N LEU A 15 -14.48 57.17 1.95
CA LEU A 15 -13.51 57.98 2.72
C LEU A 15 -13.56 57.99 4.28
N LEU A 16 -12.48 57.37 4.82
CA LEU A 16 -11.50 57.86 5.81
C LEU A 16 -11.94 58.15 7.27
N LEU A 17 -11.27 57.51 8.24
CA LEU A 17 -10.22 58.13 9.08
C LEU A 17 -9.62 57.13 10.10
N SER A 18 -8.28 57.10 10.14
CA SER A 18 -7.43 56.39 11.09
C SER A 18 -7.12 57.27 12.32
N SER A 19 -7.01 56.69 13.53
CA SER A 19 -6.30 57.20 14.74
C SER A 19 -6.76 56.38 15.97
N ALA A 20 -6.03 55.36 16.47
CA ALA A 20 -4.84 55.39 17.34
C ALA A 20 -5.11 55.46 18.87
N CYS A 21 -4.50 54.48 19.59
CA CYS A 21 -4.00 54.45 20.99
C CYS A 21 -4.93 54.20 22.21
N GLY A 22 -4.56 53.19 23.03
CA GLY A 22 -4.90 53.01 24.45
C GLY A 22 -5.24 51.55 24.81
N ASP A 23 -4.27 50.66 25.04
CA ASP A 23 -3.77 50.19 26.36
C ASP A 23 -4.86 49.63 27.31
N ASP A 24 -4.84 48.32 27.58
CA ASP A 24 -4.72 47.77 28.95
C ASP A 24 -4.41 46.25 28.97
N SER A 25 -3.18 45.93 29.38
CA SER A 25 -2.75 44.91 30.35
C SER A 25 -3.45 43.53 30.43
N THR A 26 -2.69 42.45 30.11
CA THR A 26 -2.32 41.36 31.05
C THR A 26 -1.23 40.42 30.48
N GLN A 27 0.01 40.79 30.78
CA GLN A 27 1.20 40.01 31.20
C GLN A 27 0.98 38.57 31.75
N VAL A 28 1.87 37.55 31.74
CA VAL A 28 3.16 37.06 31.13
C VAL A 28 3.30 35.56 31.60
N PRO A 29 4.45 34.82 31.57
CA PRO A 29 5.45 34.48 30.53
C PRO A 29 5.70 32.94 30.39
N SER A 30 6.38 32.55 29.31
CA SER A 30 7.18 31.31 29.25
C SER A 30 8.67 31.67 29.28
N ASP A 31 9.38 31.24 30.31
CA ASP A 31 10.82 31.41 30.47
C ASP A 31 11.60 30.44 29.59
N GLY A 32 12.44 30.99 28.71
CA GLY A 32 13.64 30.33 28.20
C GLY A 32 14.83 30.72 29.07
N SER A 33 15.68 29.75 29.41
CA SER A 33 16.97 30.01 30.05
C SER A 33 18.08 29.24 29.34
N SER A 34 18.94 30.00 28.67
CA SER A 34 20.29 29.60 28.31
C SER A 34 21.20 29.82 29.52
N SER A 35 22.09 28.86 29.82
CA SER A 35 23.35 29.14 30.50
C SER A 35 24.36 28.02 30.23
N SER A 36 25.56 28.45 29.90
CA SER A 36 26.71 27.65 29.51
C SER A 36 27.71 27.47 30.66
N THR A 37 28.59 26.48 30.45
CA THR A 37 29.96 26.28 30.97
C THR A 37 30.25 25.34 32.18
N THR A 38 31.17 24.41 31.87
CA THR A 38 32.34 23.90 32.62
C THR A 38 32.44 22.40 33.03
N THR A 39 33.18 21.66 32.18
CA THR A 39 34.38 20.82 32.42
C THR A 39 34.35 19.43 33.11
N ALA A 40 35.12 18.53 32.45
CA ALA A 40 35.86 17.33 32.89
C ALA A 40 35.09 15.98 32.91
N SER A 41 35.34 15.03 32.00
CA SER A 41 36.55 14.22 31.66
C SER A 41 36.61 12.90 32.44
N THR A 42 36.48 11.77 31.70
CA THR A 42 37.34 10.56 31.69
C THR A 42 36.56 9.35 31.12
N GLY A 43 37.05 8.74 30.03
CA GLY A 43 36.58 7.44 29.47
C GLY A 43 37.11 6.22 30.25
N PRO A 44 37.36 5.04 29.66
CA PRO A 44 37.00 4.49 28.34
C PRO A 44 36.31 3.07 28.41
N THR A 45 35.97 2.53 27.23
CA THR A 45 35.65 1.12 26.85
C THR A 45 36.77 0.11 27.23
N PRO A 46 36.73 -1.25 27.02
CA PRO A 46 35.89 -2.15 26.17
C PRO A 46 35.61 -3.55 26.84
N PRO A 47 35.64 -4.74 26.18
CA PRO A 47 34.83 -5.29 25.08
C PRO A 47 34.13 -6.65 25.38
N SER A 48 33.29 -7.08 24.44
CA SER A 48 32.79 -8.45 24.24
C SER A 48 33.88 -9.48 23.91
N THR A 49 33.67 -10.75 24.26
CA THR A 49 34.25 -11.89 23.50
C THR A 49 33.44 -13.18 23.68
N SER A 50 33.14 -13.80 22.55
CA SER A 50 32.54 -15.12 22.33
C SER A 50 33.48 -16.28 22.70
N GLY A 51 32.94 -17.50 22.88
CA GLY A 51 33.79 -18.70 22.86
C GLY A 51 33.21 -20.01 23.41
N THR A 52 32.28 -20.61 22.66
CA THR A 52 32.14 -22.03 22.29
C THR A 52 32.90 -23.18 23.03
N THR A 53 32.11 -24.27 23.22
CA THR A 53 32.40 -25.72 22.99
C THR A 53 33.18 -26.61 23.98
N SER A 54 32.42 -27.54 24.60
CA SER A 54 32.39 -29.00 24.30
C SER A 54 33.23 -30.03 25.10
N VAL A 55 32.53 -31.17 25.35
CA VAL A 55 32.93 -32.57 25.64
C VAL A 55 33.37 -32.98 27.06
N GLY A 56 32.68 -34.00 27.61
CA GLY A 56 32.94 -34.72 28.89
C GLY A 56 34.19 -35.63 28.87
N PRO A 57 34.33 -36.73 29.68
CA PRO A 57 33.27 -37.61 30.21
C PRO A 57 33.46 -38.17 31.67
N THR A 58 32.40 -38.86 32.15
CA THR A 58 32.34 -39.99 33.13
C THR A 58 33.13 -39.95 34.45
N THR A 59 32.46 -40.09 35.61
CA THR A 59 32.25 -41.36 36.36
C THR A 59 31.40 -41.09 37.62
N ALA A 60 30.45 -41.99 37.91
CA ALA A 60 29.45 -41.93 38.95
C ALA A 60 29.98 -42.10 40.39
N VAL A 61 29.37 -41.40 41.35
CA VAL A 61 29.01 -41.91 42.69
C VAL A 61 27.73 -41.20 43.14
N ALA A 62 26.75 -41.98 43.62
CA ALA A 62 25.45 -41.55 44.12
C ALA A 62 25.54 -40.74 45.43
N ASP A 63 24.64 -39.77 45.65
CA ASP A 63 23.55 -39.89 46.64
C ASP A 63 22.59 -38.68 46.56
N GLU A 64 21.38 -38.92 47.03
CA GLU A 64 20.09 -38.22 46.96
C GLU A 64 20.06 -36.70 47.18
N THR A 65 19.40 -35.98 46.25
CA THR A 65 18.26 -35.08 46.53
C THR A 65 17.59 -34.72 45.21
N GLY A 66 16.30 -35.05 45.09
CA GLY A 66 15.51 -34.87 43.87
C GLY A 66 15.38 -33.42 43.42
N THR A 67 15.49 -33.21 42.12
CA THR A 67 14.87 -32.08 41.42
C THR A 67 14.51 -32.52 40.01
N SER A 68 13.21 -32.44 39.73
CA SER A 68 12.54 -32.18 38.45
C SER A 68 13.32 -32.43 37.16
N SER A 69 12.87 -33.39 36.36
CA SER A 69 13.15 -33.42 34.92
C SER A 69 11.86 -33.79 34.19
N THR A 70 11.27 -32.75 33.60
CA THR A 70 10.19 -32.78 32.63
C THR A 70 10.62 -33.52 31.37
N THR A 71 10.12 -34.74 31.18
CA THR A 71 9.89 -35.28 29.84
C THR A 71 8.41 -35.04 29.54
N GLY A 72 8.13 -34.10 28.63
CA GLY A 72 6.77 -33.88 28.14
C GLY A 72 6.23 -35.12 27.42
N PRO A 73 4.89 -35.30 27.35
CA PRO A 73 4.28 -36.48 26.72
C PRO A 73 4.64 -36.56 25.24
N VAL A 74 4.87 -37.79 24.76
CA VAL A 74 5.07 -38.07 23.34
C VAL A 74 3.72 -37.89 22.63
N PRO A 75 3.63 -37.20 21.48
CA PRO A 75 2.37 -37.02 20.78
C PRO A 75 1.93 -38.33 20.13
N GLY A 76 0.73 -38.83 20.45
CA GLY A 76 0.02 -39.80 19.59
C GLY A 76 -0.79 -40.93 20.23
N SER A 77 -0.92 -41.03 21.56
CA SER A 77 -1.71 -42.09 22.20
C SER A 77 -3.09 -41.56 22.66
N ASN A 78 -4.17 -42.21 22.20
CA ASN A 78 -5.56 -41.77 22.37
C ASN A 78 -6.00 -41.68 23.86
N CYS A 79 -6.49 -40.52 24.29
CA CYS A 79 -6.98 -40.27 25.66
C CYS A 79 -8.12 -41.20 26.15
N CYS A 80 -8.87 -41.84 25.23
CA CYS A 80 -10.02 -42.71 25.54
C CYS A 80 -9.72 -44.20 25.57
N ALA A 81 -8.46 -44.59 25.43
CA ALA A 81 -8.06 -45.99 25.47
C ALA A 81 -6.92 -46.18 26.46
N GLU A 82 -6.96 -47.30 27.18
CA GLU A 82 -5.84 -47.67 28.04
C GLU A 82 -4.58 -47.87 27.20
N HIS A 83 -3.46 -47.31 27.66
CA HIS A 83 -2.18 -47.50 27.02
C HIS A 83 -1.03 -47.37 28.02
N ALA A 84 0.10 -48.00 27.68
CA ALA A 84 1.26 -48.11 28.57
C ALA A 84 2.15 -46.85 28.62
N ASP A 85 1.84 -45.83 27.81
CA ASP A 85 2.57 -44.57 27.83
C ASP A 85 1.86 -43.55 28.76
N PRO A 86 2.60 -42.63 29.41
CA PRO A 86 2.01 -41.57 30.23
C PRO A 86 1.50 -40.40 29.39
N GLY A 87 0.41 -39.77 29.86
CA GLY A 87 -0.27 -38.67 29.16
C GLY A 87 -1.16 -39.15 28.00
N CYS A 88 -1.66 -38.27 27.16
CA CYS A 88 -2.39 -38.66 25.95
C CYS A 88 -2.20 -37.60 24.84
N ASP A 89 -2.84 -37.80 23.70
CA ASP A 89 -2.69 -36.98 22.49
C ASP A 89 -3.37 -35.60 22.55
N ASP A 90 -4.35 -35.43 23.44
CA ASP A 90 -4.93 -34.12 23.75
C ASP A 90 -4.21 -33.49 24.96
N PRO A 91 -3.47 -32.37 24.77
CA PRO A 91 -2.69 -31.75 25.83
C PRO A 91 -3.55 -31.12 26.94
N ASP A 92 -4.78 -30.69 26.64
CA ASP A 92 -5.68 -30.06 27.60
C ASP A 92 -6.33 -31.12 28.48
N VAL A 93 -6.78 -32.23 27.88
CA VAL A 93 -7.29 -33.40 28.61
C VAL A 93 -6.17 -34.02 29.45
N ALA A 94 -4.98 -34.23 28.87
CA ALA A 94 -3.82 -34.73 29.59
C ALA A 94 -3.51 -33.84 30.81
N ALA A 95 -3.43 -32.51 30.64
CA ALA A 95 -3.14 -31.59 31.74
C ALA A 95 -4.22 -31.58 32.84
N CYS A 96 -5.49 -31.78 32.49
CA CYS A 96 -6.57 -31.93 33.46
C CYS A 96 -6.46 -33.24 34.25
N VAL A 97 -6.30 -34.37 33.57
CA VAL A 97 -6.14 -35.68 34.22
C VAL A 97 -4.88 -35.69 35.09
N CYS A 98 -3.75 -35.13 34.62
CA CYS A 98 -2.52 -35.01 35.42
C CYS A 98 -2.72 -34.25 36.74
N ARG A 99 -3.59 -33.23 36.73
CA ARG A 99 -3.89 -32.43 37.93
C ARG A 99 -4.75 -33.20 38.93
N GLN A 100 -5.61 -34.09 38.44
CA GLN A 100 -6.45 -34.92 39.29
C GLN A 100 -5.65 -36.12 39.82
N GLU A 101 -4.98 -36.84 38.93
CA GLU A 101 -4.16 -38.00 39.26
C GLU A 101 -2.81 -37.96 38.55
N ALA A 102 -1.77 -37.68 39.34
CA ALA A 102 -0.40 -37.60 38.84
C ALA A 102 0.13 -38.93 38.28
N PHE A 103 -0.51 -40.06 38.61
CA PHE A 103 -0.13 -41.39 38.11
C PHE A 103 -0.26 -41.49 36.59
N CYS A 104 -1.37 -40.98 36.03
CA CYS A 104 -1.67 -40.98 34.59
C CYS A 104 -0.63 -40.26 33.71
N CYS A 105 0.17 -39.39 34.31
CA CYS A 105 1.19 -38.60 33.62
C CYS A 105 2.62 -38.96 34.00
N ALA A 106 2.78 -39.97 34.86
CA ALA A 106 4.08 -40.46 35.31
C ALA A 106 4.32 -41.93 34.95
N PHE A 107 3.26 -42.71 34.73
CA PHE A 107 3.34 -44.15 34.51
C PHE A 107 2.52 -44.57 33.28
N ASP A 108 1.36 -45.18 33.50
CA ASP A 108 0.51 -45.76 32.46
C ASP A 108 -0.85 -45.05 32.45
N TRP A 109 -1.48 -44.95 31.28
CA TRP A 109 -2.84 -44.45 31.12
C TRP A 109 -3.81 -45.64 31.24
N ASP A 110 -4.34 -45.88 32.44
CA ASP A 110 -5.21 -47.02 32.73
C ASP A 110 -6.71 -46.66 32.72
N ALA A 111 -7.57 -47.60 33.12
CA ALA A 111 -9.02 -47.43 33.11
C ALA A 111 -9.51 -46.23 33.95
N ASP A 112 -8.80 -45.91 35.03
CA ASP A 112 -9.12 -44.79 35.89
C ASP A 112 -8.72 -43.48 35.18
N CYS A 113 -7.57 -43.45 34.49
CA CYS A 113 -7.15 -42.33 33.64
C CYS A 113 -8.13 -42.05 32.49
N VAL A 114 -8.66 -43.09 31.83
CA VAL A 114 -9.71 -42.96 30.80
C VAL A 114 -11.00 -42.39 31.41
N THR A 115 -11.40 -42.86 32.59
CA THR A 115 -12.60 -42.36 33.28
C THR A 115 -12.45 -40.90 33.71
N LEU A 116 -11.24 -40.48 34.08
CA LEU A 116 -10.90 -39.09 34.37
C LEU A 116 -10.85 -38.24 33.09
N ALA A 117 -10.38 -38.79 31.97
CA ALA A 117 -10.37 -38.12 30.68
C ALA A 117 -11.79 -37.73 30.22
N GLU A 118 -12.75 -38.64 30.40
CA GLU A 118 -14.17 -38.37 30.14
C GLU A 118 -14.72 -37.19 30.96
N GLN A 119 -14.26 -37.01 32.20
CA GLN A 119 -14.65 -35.90 33.07
C GLN A 119 -13.91 -34.58 32.75
N CYS A 120 -12.74 -34.69 32.11
CA CYS A 120 -11.82 -33.58 31.85
C CYS A 120 -12.00 -32.92 30.48
N GLY A 121 -13.05 -33.26 29.74
CA GLY A 121 -13.31 -32.73 28.39
C GLY A 121 -13.74 -33.79 27.37
N GLY A 122 -13.76 -35.07 27.76
CA GLY A 122 -13.99 -36.17 26.84
C GLY A 122 -12.74 -36.48 26.01
N CYS A 123 -12.84 -37.46 25.14
CA CYS A 123 -11.78 -37.77 24.18
C CYS A 123 -12.35 -37.53 22.79
N GLY A 124 -11.81 -36.54 22.07
CA GLY A 124 -12.22 -36.29 20.70
C GLY A 124 -12.00 -37.52 19.82
N ASP A 125 -13.01 -37.91 19.03
CA ASP A 125 -12.88 -38.97 18.00
C ASP A 125 -12.58 -38.31 16.63
N PRO A 126 -11.60 -38.80 15.83
CA PRO A 126 -11.36 -38.30 14.49
C PRO A 126 -12.41 -38.66 13.41
N THR A 127 -13.46 -39.47 13.67
CA THR A 127 -14.32 -39.96 12.57
C THR A 127 -15.84 -40.11 12.84
N THR A 128 -16.58 -39.08 12.43
CA THR A 128 -17.94 -39.07 11.79
C THR A 128 -19.23 -39.47 12.54
N THR A 129 -20.17 -38.49 12.56
CA THR A 129 -21.65 -38.51 12.42
C THR A 129 -22.57 -39.31 13.36
N GLY A 130 -23.46 -38.57 14.05
CA GLY A 130 -24.88 -38.98 14.23
C GLY A 130 -25.48 -38.74 15.62
N ASP A 131 -26.24 -37.63 15.75
CA ASP A 131 -27.13 -37.26 16.87
C ASP A 131 -28.19 -38.35 17.20
N PRO A 132 -28.74 -38.43 18.44
CA PRO A 132 -29.88 -37.59 18.80
C PRO A 132 -29.86 -37.14 20.28
N THR A 133 -29.39 -35.94 20.57
CA THR A 133 -30.17 -34.73 20.83
C THR A 133 -29.35 -33.81 21.73
N THR A 134 -28.88 -32.74 21.10
CA THR A 134 -28.65 -31.40 21.67
C THR A 134 -27.52 -31.28 22.70
N THR A 135 -26.29 -31.06 22.20
CA THR A 135 -25.61 -29.75 22.21
C THR A 135 -24.19 -29.95 21.66
N THR A 136 -24.02 -29.67 20.38
CA THR A 136 -22.71 -29.50 19.76
C THR A 136 -22.18 -28.12 20.13
N GLY A 137 -20.96 -28.05 20.65
CA GLY A 137 -20.21 -26.80 20.73
C GLY A 137 -20.07 -26.18 19.34
N GLY A 138 -20.85 -25.12 19.10
CA GLY A 138 -20.37 -23.98 18.33
C GLY A 138 -19.46 -23.12 19.22
N PRO A 139 -18.96 -21.96 18.74
CA PRO A 139 -18.42 -20.95 19.67
C PRO A 139 -19.47 -20.74 20.77
N GLU A 140 -19.06 -20.65 22.04
CA GLU A 140 -20.03 -20.52 23.14
C GLU A 140 -20.98 -19.36 22.85
N LEU A 141 -22.23 -19.70 22.53
CA LEU A 141 -23.25 -18.71 22.20
C LEU A 141 -23.67 -18.04 23.50
N ASN A 142 -23.76 -16.71 23.47
CA ASN A 142 -24.14 -15.94 24.63
C ASN A 142 -25.59 -16.30 25.05
N PRO A 143 -25.84 -16.74 26.30
CA PRO A 143 -27.19 -17.13 26.74
C PRO A 143 -28.21 -15.98 26.68
N CYS A 144 -27.75 -14.73 26.59
CA CYS A 144 -28.60 -13.54 26.46
C CYS A 144 -29.26 -13.38 25.09
N CYS A 145 -29.03 -14.32 24.19
CA CYS A 145 -29.58 -14.31 22.84
C CYS A 145 -30.95 -14.97 22.73
N ASP A 146 -31.33 -15.75 23.74
CA ASP A 146 -32.61 -16.45 23.78
C ASP A 146 -33.65 -15.65 24.58
N ALA A 147 -34.90 -15.66 24.12
CA ALA A 147 -36.00 -15.07 24.87
C ALA A 147 -36.24 -15.82 26.20
N ALA A 148 -36.24 -15.07 27.30
CA ALA A 148 -36.64 -15.51 28.62
C ALA A 148 -37.89 -14.76 29.11
N ARG A 149 -38.79 -15.50 29.78
CA ARG A 149 -39.99 -14.89 30.38
C ARG A 149 -39.71 -14.09 31.66
N THR A 150 -38.44 -13.90 31.99
CA THR A 150 -37.96 -13.10 33.12
C THR A 150 -37.24 -11.86 32.59
N PRO A 151 -37.37 -10.70 33.24
CA PRO A 151 -36.58 -9.53 32.89
C PRO A 151 -35.08 -9.77 33.14
N GLY A 152 -34.24 -9.20 32.27
CA GLY A 152 -32.78 -9.27 32.35
C GLY A 152 -32.17 -10.57 31.83
N CYS A 153 -30.85 -10.55 31.68
CA CYS A 153 -30.03 -11.72 31.34
C CYS A 153 -28.79 -11.79 32.24
N PRO A 154 -28.91 -12.38 33.44
CA PRO A 154 -27.84 -12.37 34.45
C PRO A 154 -26.59 -13.17 34.03
N GLU A 155 -26.70 -14.01 33.01
CA GLU A 155 -25.62 -14.83 32.47
C GLU A 155 -24.51 -13.98 31.81
N ASP A 156 -24.85 -12.80 31.28
CA ASP A 156 -23.88 -11.80 30.82
C ASP A 156 -24.27 -10.38 31.28
N PRO A 157 -23.76 -9.94 32.44
CA PRO A 157 -24.06 -8.62 33.00
C PRO A 157 -23.60 -7.44 32.13
N VAL A 158 -22.65 -7.64 31.22
CA VAL A 158 -22.16 -6.58 30.31
C VAL A 158 -23.18 -6.37 29.20
N VAL A 159 -23.66 -7.47 28.61
CA VAL A 159 -24.73 -7.45 27.60
C VAL A 159 -26.05 -6.97 28.22
N GLU A 160 -26.43 -7.49 29.38
CA GLU A 160 -27.63 -7.07 30.10
C GLU A 160 -27.62 -5.55 30.34
N ALA A 161 -26.54 -4.99 30.90
CA ALA A 161 -26.46 -3.56 31.19
C ALA A 161 -26.59 -2.69 29.92
N CYS A 162 -26.04 -3.14 28.80
CA CYS A 162 -26.19 -2.45 27.52
C CYS A 162 -27.63 -2.51 26.99
N VAL A 163 -28.24 -3.70 26.97
CA VAL A 163 -29.63 -3.86 26.51
C VAL A 163 -30.59 -3.09 27.42
N CYS A 164 -30.40 -3.11 28.74
CA CYS A 164 -31.19 -2.30 29.68
C CYS A 164 -31.08 -0.79 29.44
N ALA A 165 -29.93 -0.32 28.96
CA ALA A 165 -29.72 1.10 28.67
C ALA A 165 -30.44 1.52 27.38
N LEU A 166 -30.61 0.59 26.44
CA LEU A 166 -31.28 0.80 25.15
C LEU A 166 -32.79 0.61 25.25
N ASP A 167 -33.23 -0.45 25.95
CA ASP A 167 -34.62 -0.77 26.18
C ASP A 167 -34.88 -1.22 27.62
N ALA A 168 -35.50 -0.34 28.40
CA ALA A 168 -35.90 -0.62 29.77
C ALA A 168 -36.92 -1.76 29.87
N PHE A 169 -37.69 -2.05 28.81
CA PHE A 169 -38.63 -3.17 28.78
C PHE A 169 -37.95 -4.51 29.02
N CYS A 170 -36.72 -4.68 28.50
CA CYS A 170 -35.92 -5.88 28.65
C CYS A 170 -35.56 -6.18 30.11
N CYS A 171 -35.49 -5.14 30.96
CA CYS A 171 -35.02 -5.25 32.34
C CYS A 171 -36.12 -4.99 33.38
N ASP A 172 -37.23 -4.37 32.96
CA ASP A 172 -38.39 -4.10 33.81
C ASP A 172 -39.56 -5.04 33.55
N THR A 173 -39.66 -5.64 32.36
CA THR A 173 -40.86 -6.40 31.93
C THR A 173 -40.56 -7.84 31.54
N GLN A 174 -39.73 -8.06 30.52
CA GLN A 174 -39.39 -9.40 30.04
C GLN A 174 -38.22 -9.33 29.05
N TRP A 175 -37.39 -10.36 29.02
CA TRP A 175 -36.35 -10.52 28.01
C TRP A 175 -36.91 -11.29 26.81
N ASP A 176 -37.50 -10.63 25.81
CA ASP A 176 -38.05 -11.32 24.63
C ASP A 176 -37.09 -11.34 23.43
N ASP A 177 -37.56 -11.83 22.28
CA ASP A 177 -36.74 -11.97 21.07
C ASP A 177 -36.14 -10.62 20.62
N ALA A 178 -36.82 -9.50 20.90
CA ALA A 178 -36.28 -8.17 20.61
C ALA A 178 -35.10 -7.81 21.53
N CYS A 179 -35.13 -8.23 22.80
CA CYS A 179 -34.02 -8.10 23.72
C CYS A 179 -32.81 -8.94 23.29
N GLY A 180 -33.04 -10.19 22.85
CA GLY A 180 -31.99 -11.05 22.27
C GLY A 180 -31.39 -10.49 20.97
N MET A 181 -32.20 -9.89 20.10
CA MET A 181 -31.71 -9.19 18.89
C MET A 181 -30.92 -7.93 19.22
N THR A 182 -31.34 -7.17 20.23
CA THR A 182 -30.61 -5.98 20.69
C THR A 182 -29.27 -6.40 21.31
N ALA A 183 -29.26 -7.49 22.08
CA ALA A 183 -28.05 -8.11 22.60
C ALA A 183 -27.06 -8.44 21.48
N ALA A 184 -27.54 -9.09 20.41
CA ALA A 184 -26.74 -9.49 19.25
C ALA A 184 -26.19 -8.28 18.46
N ARG A 185 -27.07 -7.32 18.12
CA ARG A 185 -26.76 -6.25 17.16
C ARG A 185 -26.05 -5.04 17.76
N GLN A 186 -26.35 -4.72 19.01
CA GLN A 186 -25.95 -3.44 19.61
C GLN A 186 -25.12 -3.59 20.88
N CYS A 187 -25.14 -4.77 21.49
CA CYS A 187 -24.46 -5.03 22.76
C CYS A 187 -23.37 -6.10 22.68
N SER A 188 -22.94 -6.44 21.45
CA SER A 188 -21.81 -7.35 21.19
C SER A 188 -21.96 -8.75 21.79
N ALA A 189 -23.19 -9.20 22.04
CA ALA A 189 -23.43 -10.58 22.43
C ALA A 189 -23.10 -11.50 21.24
N THR A 190 -22.22 -12.49 21.44
CA THR A 190 -21.97 -13.54 20.45
C THR A 190 -23.17 -14.48 20.41
N CYS A 191 -24.24 -14.02 19.80
CA CYS A 191 -25.42 -14.83 19.56
C CYS A 191 -25.15 -15.79 18.43
N GLY A 192 -25.51 -17.05 18.63
CA GLY A 192 -25.39 -18.03 17.56
C GLY A 192 -26.35 -17.64 16.48
N GLY A 193 -25.79 -17.22 15.35
CA GLY A 193 -26.52 -17.19 14.12
C GLY A 193 -27.10 -18.58 13.91
N GLY A 194 -28.39 -18.73 14.21
CA GLY A 194 -29.13 -19.95 13.93
C GLY A 194 -29.10 -20.16 12.43
N GLY A 195 -28.22 -21.05 11.98
CA GLY A 195 -28.11 -21.53 10.61
C GLY A 195 -27.72 -20.46 9.60
N GLN A 196 -26.74 -20.77 8.76
CA GLN A 196 -26.76 -20.22 7.41
C GLN A 196 -28.05 -20.75 6.74
N GLY A 197 -29.16 -20.02 6.88
CA GLY A 197 -30.44 -20.46 6.34
C GLY A 197 -30.35 -20.45 4.82
N ALA A 198 -30.47 -21.60 4.18
CA ALA A 198 -30.55 -21.69 2.72
C ALA A 198 -31.72 -20.86 2.14
N CYS A 199 -32.65 -20.42 2.99
CA CYS A 199 -33.75 -19.51 2.67
C CYS A 199 -33.30 -18.08 2.34
N CYS A 200 -32.02 -17.77 2.56
CA CYS A 200 -31.46 -16.45 2.34
C CYS A 200 -30.82 -16.28 0.95
N ALA A 201 -31.02 -17.25 0.06
CA ALA A 201 -30.62 -17.16 -1.33
C ALA A 201 -31.78 -17.54 -2.26
N PRO A 202 -31.91 -16.91 -3.44
CA PRO A 202 -32.84 -17.35 -4.46
C PRO A 202 -32.58 -18.80 -4.88
N ALA A 203 -33.60 -19.64 -4.88
CA ALA A 203 -33.62 -20.97 -5.46
C ALA A 203 -34.68 -21.08 -6.58
N GLY A 204 -34.30 -21.70 -7.71
CA GLY A 204 -35.22 -21.96 -8.83
C GLY A 204 -36.32 -23.00 -8.53
N THR A 205 -36.45 -23.42 -7.26
CA THR A 205 -37.45 -24.36 -6.77
C THR A 205 -38.38 -23.66 -5.77
N PRO A 206 -39.68 -24.02 -5.70
CA PRO A 206 -40.57 -23.48 -4.68
C PRO A 206 -40.16 -23.91 -3.27
N GLY A 207 -40.34 -22.99 -2.32
CA GLY A 207 -40.14 -23.20 -0.89
C GLY A 207 -38.68 -23.14 -0.44
N CYS A 208 -38.49 -23.20 0.88
CA CYS A 208 -37.19 -23.32 1.52
C CYS A 208 -37.26 -24.36 2.65
N ALA A 209 -36.98 -25.61 2.30
CA ALA A 209 -37.17 -26.75 3.19
C ALA A 209 -36.18 -26.77 4.38
N GLU A 210 -35.11 -25.98 4.28
CA GLU A 210 -34.03 -25.88 5.26
C GLU A 210 -34.46 -25.11 6.52
N ASP A 211 -35.42 -24.20 6.39
CA ASP A 211 -36.09 -23.55 7.52
C ASP A 211 -37.61 -23.54 7.35
N PRO A 212 -38.29 -24.59 7.85
CA PRO A 212 -39.75 -24.69 7.75
C PRO A 212 -40.53 -23.56 8.44
N ALA A 213 -39.93 -22.87 9.41
CA ALA A 213 -40.58 -21.75 10.09
C ALA A 213 -40.58 -20.49 9.20
N ILE A 214 -39.43 -20.20 8.57
CA ILE A 214 -39.30 -19.14 7.58
C ILE A 214 -40.14 -19.44 6.34
N GLU A 215 -40.06 -20.65 5.80
CA GLU A 215 -40.89 -21.08 4.67
C GLU A 215 -42.38 -20.87 4.98
N THR A 216 -42.87 -21.36 6.12
CA THR A 216 -44.29 -21.21 6.50
C THR A 216 -44.72 -19.75 6.58
N CYS A 217 -43.88 -18.88 7.11
CA CYS A 217 -44.16 -17.45 7.19
C CYS A 217 -44.19 -16.81 5.80
N VAL A 218 -43.16 -17.04 4.98
CA VAL A 218 -43.06 -16.48 3.63
C VAL A 218 -44.21 -16.98 2.75
N CYS A 219 -44.56 -18.27 2.80
CA CYS A 219 -45.72 -18.82 2.08
C CYS A 219 -47.05 -18.14 2.45
N ALA A 220 -47.19 -17.69 3.71
CA ALA A 220 -48.40 -17.03 4.18
C ALA A 220 -48.50 -15.57 3.67
N LEU A 221 -47.34 -14.94 3.42
CA LEU A 221 -47.25 -13.58 2.88
C LEU A 221 -47.30 -13.55 1.36
N ASP A 222 -46.60 -14.47 0.71
CA ASP A 222 -46.58 -14.65 -0.73
C ASP A 222 -46.60 -16.14 -1.14
N ALA A 223 -47.74 -16.57 -1.71
CA ALA A 223 -47.91 -17.94 -2.20
C ALA A 223 -46.97 -18.26 -3.38
N PHE A 224 -46.51 -17.26 -4.14
CA PHE A 224 -45.58 -17.46 -5.24
C PHE A 224 -44.29 -18.16 -4.79
N CYS A 225 -43.80 -17.82 -3.59
CA CYS A 225 -42.59 -18.39 -3.01
C CYS A 225 -42.67 -19.89 -2.79
N CYS A 226 -43.89 -20.44 -2.63
CA CYS A 226 -44.12 -21.84 -2.29
C CYS A 226 -44.83 -22.63 -3.40
N ASP A 227 -45.47 -21.92 -4.34
CA ASP A 227 -46.16 -22.52 -5.49
C ASP A 227 -45.33 -22.44 -6.78
N THR A 228 -44.41 -21.48 -6.90
CA THR A 228 -43.70 -21.21 -8.16
C THR A 228 -42.19 -21.31 -8.03
N GLN A 229 -41.56 -20.47 -7.22
CA GLN A 229 -40.11 -20.44 -7.04
C GLN A 229 -39.74 -19.58 -5.83
N TRP A 230 -38.61 -19.88 -5.19
CA TRP A 230 -38.04 -19.07 -4.13
C TRP A 230 -37.08 -18.04 -4.73
N ASP A 231 -37.50 -16.82 -5.04
CA ASP A 231 -36.62 -15.81 -5.66
C ASP A 231 -36.16 -14.71 -4.69
N GLY A 232 -35.53 -13.65 -5.21
CA GLY A 232 -35.03 -12.53 -4.40
C GLY A 232 -36.13 -11.86 -3.58
N GLN A 233 -37.37 -11.80 -4.08
CA GLN A 233 -38.48 -11.23 -3.30
C GLN A 233 -38.85 -12.14 -2.13
N CYS A 234 -38.73 -13.46 -2.29
CA CYS A 234 -38.93 -14.41 -1.20
C CYS A 234 -37.86 -14.28 -0.11
N VAL A 235 -36.61 -13.98 -0.50
CA VAL A 235 -35.51 -13.67 0.44
C VAL A 235 -35.77 -12.36 1.18
N ASP A 236 -36.23 -11.31 0.48
CA ASP A 236 -36.56 -10.03 1.10
C ASP A 236 -37.68 -10.17 2.14
N ILE A 237 -38.75 -10.90 1.80
CA ILE A 237 -39.85 -11.20 2.72
C ILE A 237 -39.36 -12.05 3.90
N ALA A 238 -38.51 -13.05 3.62
CA ALA A 238 -37.91 -13.89 4.65
C ALA A 238 -37.19 -13.04 5.71
N GLN A 239 -36.36 -12.09 5.26
CA GLN A 239 -35.55 -11.25 6.12
C GLN A 239 -36.35 -10.14 6.82
N ALA A 240 -37.17 -9.40 6.06
CA ALA A 240 -37.85 -8.21 6.56
C ALA A 240 -39.06 -8.53 7.44
N ASP A 241 -39.83 -9.55 7.07
CA ASP A 241 -41.15 -9.81 7.66
C ASP A 241 -41.22 -11.13 8.45
N CYS A 242 -40.37 -12.09 8.11
CA CYS A 242 -40.38 -13.42 8.73
C CYS A 242 -39.24 -13.68 9.72
N GLY A 243 -38.38 -12.68 9.95
CA GLY A 243 -37.31 -12.76 10.94
C GLY A 243 -36.21 -13.77 10.57
N ALA A 244 -36.08 -14.10 9.29
CA ALA A 244 -34.94 -14.87 8.83
C ALA A 244 -33.68 -14.07 9.17
N ALA A 245 -32.76 -14.72 9.90
CA ALA A 245 -31.41 -14.23 10.10
C ALA A 245 -30.61 -14.40 8.80
N CYS A 246 -31.14 -13.84 7.71
CA CYS A 246 -30.40 -13.56 6.51
C CYS A 246 -29.40 -12.48 6.90
N MET A 247 -28.30 -12.93 7.49
CA MET A 247 -27.08 -12.19 7.37
C MET A 247 -26.89 -12.01 5.88
N VAL A 248 -26.96 -10.76 5.44
CA VAL A 248 -26.38 -10.39 4.15
C VAL A 248 -24.88 -10.62 4.34
N MET A 249 -24.46 -11.88 4.24
CA MET A 249 -23.17 -12.25 3.67
C MET A 249 -23.37 -12.38 2.14
N GLY A 250 -24.25 -11.54 1.60
CA GLY A 250 -24.72 -11.54 0.23
C GLY A 250 -23.82 -10.74 -0.69
N GLY A 251 -22.57 -10.51 -0.29
CA GLY A 251 -21.54 -10.05 -1.19
C GLY A 251 -20.25 -10.78 -0.91
N GLY A 252 -19.45 -10.92 -1.96
CA GLY A 252 -18.07 -11.33 -1.81
C GLY A 252 -17.27 -10.31 -1.01
N ASP A 253 -15.99 -10.61 -0.83
CA ASP A 253 -14.99 -9.77 -0.18
C ASP A 253 -15.25 -8.26 -0.34
N CYS A 254 -15.45 -7.53 0.76
CA CYS A 254 -15.63 -6.07 0.74
C CYS A 254 -14.49 -5.32 0.04
N CYS A 255 -13.35 -5.98 -0.08
CA CYS A 255 -12.14 -5.47 -0.73
C CYS A 255 -12.06 -5.77 -2.22
N ALA A 256 -13.08 -6.40 -2.79
CA ALA A 256 -13.17 -6.69 -4.21
C ALA A 256 -14.57 -6.42 -4.76
N PRO A 257 -14.68 -5.93 -6.00
CA PRO A 257 -15.96 -5.88 -6.68
C PRO A 257 -16.51 -7.32 -6.80
N ASN A 258 -17.73 -7.53 -6.33
CA ASN A 258 -18.34 -8.86 -6.30
C ASN A 258 -19.60 -8.94 -7.19
N GLY A 259 -20.12 -7.79 -7.65
CA GLY A 259 -21.24 -7.73 -8.60
C GLY A 259 -22.59 -8.14 -8.01
N SER A 260 -22.67 -8.39 -6.71
CA SER A 260 -23.92 -8.55 -5.96
C SER A 260 -24.08 -7.38 -4.96
N PRO A 261 -25.30 -7.08 -4.49
CA PRO A 261 -25.47 -6.07 -3.45
C PRO A 261 -24.82 -6.48 -2.12
N GLY A 262 -24.05 -5.58 -1.52
CA GLY A 262 -23.39 -5.78 -0.23
C GLY A 262 -22.03 -6.48 -0.32
N CYS A 263 -21.47 -6.80 0.85
CA CYS A 263 -20.20 -7.52 1.01
C CYS A 263 -20.24 -8.44 2.24
N ASP A 264 -19.12 -9.06 2.60
CA ASP A 264 -19.01 -10.07 3.67
C ASP A 264 -18.66 -9.51 5.07
N ASP A 265 -18.48 -8.19 5.22
CA ASP A 265 -18.26 -7.50 6.49
C ASP A 265 -19.40 -6.52 6.79
N MET A 266 -20.23 -6.85 7.77
CA MET A 266 -21.43 -6.07 8.12
C MET A 266 -21.13 -4.63 8.59
N PRO A 267 -20.15 -4.38 9.48
CA PRO A 267 -19.80 -3.02 9.88
C PRO A 267 -19.37 -2.14 8.70
N THR A 268 -18.57 -2.69 7.79
CA THR A 268 -18.18 -2.01 6.56
C THR A 268 -19.36 -1.81 5.65
N GLN A 269 -20.14 -2.85 5.38
CA GLN A 269 -21.32 -2.78 4.54
C GLN A 269 -22.29 -1.71 5.07
N ASP A 270 -22.65 -1.70 6.35
CA ASP A 270 -23.58 -0.72 6.93
C ASP A 270 -23.07 0.72 6.75
N CYS A 271 -21.77 0.93 6.93
CA CYS A 271 -21.15 2.21 6.67
C CYS A 271 -21.22 2.59 5.18
N VAL A 272 -20.86 1.68 4.28
CA VAL A 272 -20.91 1.90 2.83
C VAL A 272 -22.34 2.14 2.38
N CYS A 273 -23.32 1.36 2.85
CA CYS A 273 -24.75 1.56 2.55
C CYS A 273 -25.25 2.95 3.00
N ALA A 274 -24.70 3.47 4.09
CA ALA A 274 -25.06 4.79 4.58
C ALA A 274 -24.44 5.92 3.74
N LEU A 275 -23.30 5.66 3.09
CA LEU A 275 -22.66 6.57 2.14
C LEU A 275 -23.31 6.48 0.75
N ASP A 276 -23.42 5.26 0.22
CA ASP A 276 -24.02 4.93 -1.07
C ASP A 276 -25.01 3.75 -0.98
N PRO A 277 -26.33 4.03 -1.00
CA PRO A 277 -27.37 3.00 -1.05
C PRO A 277 -27.30 2.09 -2.29
N PHE A 278 -26.60 2.51 -3.36
CA PHE A 278 -26.40 1.69 -4.56
C PHE A 278 -25.64 0.40 -4.25
N CYS A 279 -24.60 0.49 -3.42
CA CYS A 279 -23.78 -0.66 -3.02
C CYS A 279 -24.56 -1.78 -2.35
N CYS A 280 -25.70 -1.46 -1.74
CA CYS A 280 -26.51 -2.39 -0.97
C CYS A 280 -27.85 -2.75 -1.63
N SER A 281 -28.19 -2.09 -2.74
CA SER A 281 -29.44 -2.34 -3.48
C SER A 281 -29.23 -2.77 -4.92
N THR A 282 -28.04 -2.53 -5.49
CA THR A 282 -27.76 -2.76 -6.91
C THR A 282 -26.55 -3.68 -7.10
N GLU A 283 -25.35 -3.23 -6.77
CA GLU A 283 -24.13 -4.03 -6.93
C GLU A 283 -22.98 -3.45 -6.11
N TRP A 284 -22.08 -4.33 -5.68
CA TRP A 284 -20.80 -3.98 -5.08
C TRP A 284 -19.71 -3.95 -6.15
N ASP A 285 -19.35 -2.74 -6.58
CA ASP A 285 -18.36 -2.46 -7.62
C ASP A 285 -17.08 -1.80 -7.05
N ASP A 286 -16.20 -1.31 -7.92
CA ASP A 286 -14.94 -0.64 -7.52
C ASP A 286 -15.17 0.64 -6.71
N ILE A 287 -16.32 1.30 -6.88
CA ILE A 287 -16.69 2.47 -6.08
C ILE A 287 -17.04 2.02 -4.67
N CYS A 288 -17.84 0.98 -4.52
CA CYS A 288 -18.17 0.40 -3.21
C CYS A 288 -16.93 -0.07 -2.45
N VAL A 289 -15.95 -0.67 -3.14
CA VAL A 289 -14.65 -1.06 -2.55
C VAL A 289 -13.85 0.18 -2.10
N SER A 290 -13.87 1.26 -2.89
CA SER A 290 -13.18 2.51 -2.53
C SER A 290 -13.84 3.19 -1.33
N GLU A 291 -15.17 3.18 -1.26
CA GLU A 291 -15.92 3.71 -0.11
C GLU A 291 -15.70 2.87 1.14
N ALA A 292 -15.65 1.54 1.01
CA ALA A 292 -15.26 0.65 2.09
C ALA A 292 -13.89 1.02 2.67
N GLN A 293 -12.90 1.25 1.80
CA GLN A 293 -11.53 1.57 2.22
C GLN A 293 -11.37 2.97 2.80
N TYR A 294 -11.87 4.01 2.11
CA TYR A 294 -11.61 5.40 2.48
C TYR A 294 -12.74 6.06 3.28
N GLY A 295 -13.99 5.69 3.00
CA GLY A 295 -15.16 6.20 3.70
C GLY A 295 -15.38 5.49 5.03
N CYS A 296 -15.16 4.18 5.04
CA CYS A 296 -15.44 3.30 6.17
C CYS A 296 -14.19 2.73 6.85
N MET A 297 -13.00 3.13 6.38
CA MET A 297 -11.70 2.77 6.96
C MET A 297 -11.44 1.25 7.04
N LEU A 298 -11.99 0.46 6.10
CA LEU A 298 -11.66 -0.96 6.00
C LEU A 298 -10.25 -1.15 5.43
N ASP A 299 -9.41 -1.91 6.14
CA ASP A 299 -8.08 -2.29 5.67
C ASP A 299 -8.17 -3.50 4.72
N CYS A 300 -8.10 -3.22 3.43
CA CYS A 300 -8.28 -4.22 2.38
C CYS A 300 -7.00 -4.94 1.95
N GLY A 301 -5.95 -4.92 2.76
CA GLY A 301 -4.69 -5.59 2.44
C GLY A 301 -3.99 -5.01 1.20
N LEU A 302 -4.48 -3.89 0.66
CA LEU A 302 -3.59 -2.93 0.03
C LEU A 302 -2.51 -2.62 1.07
N PRO A 303 -1.22 -2.55 0.66
CA PRO A 303 -0.21 -2.07 1.59
C PRO A 303 -0.76 -0.76 2.18
N PRO A 304 -0.88 -0.65 3.53
CA PRO A 304 -1.47 0.52 4.17
C PRO A 304 -0.93 1.77 3.50
N ALA A 305 -1.82 2.75 3.26
CA ALA A 305 -1.46 4.02 2.67
C ALA A 305 -0.11 4.46 3.26
N GLY A 306 0.91 4.39 2.41
CA GLY A 306 2.29 4.52 2.84
C GLY A 306 3.01 3.30 3.42
N GLN A 307 3.10 2.21 2.65
CA GLN A 307 4.03 1.10 2.96
C GLN A 307 5.07 0.78 1.86
N GLY A 308 5.05 1.48 0.71
CA GLY A 308 6.04 1.31 -0.36
C GLY A 308 7.16 2.33 -0.37
N ASP A 309 8.19 2.11 -1.18
CA ASP A 309 9.25 3.11 -1.37
C ASP A 309 8.68 4.34 -2.11
N CYS A 310 8.80 5.53 -1.52
CA CYS A 310 8.38 6.79 -2.14
C CYS A 310 9.08 7.10 -3.47
N CYS A 311 10.19 6.41 -3.73
CA CYS A 311 10.96 6.52 -4.95
C CYS A 311 10.58 5.53 -6.04
N MET A 312 9.57 4.68 -5.81
CA MET A 312 9.18 3.64 -6.76
C MET A 312 7.66 3.65 -7.01
N PRO A 313 7.22 3.29 -8.23
CA PRO A 313 5.80 3.09 -8.49
C PRO A 313 5.25 1.93 -7.66
N GLN A 314 4.02 2.06 -7.18
CA GLN A 314 3.33 1.02 -6.44
C GLN A 314 1.83 1.04 -6.73
N ALA A 315 1.19 -0.11 -6.54
CA ALA A 315 -0.23 -0.29 -6.81
C ALA A 315 -1.13 0.45 -5.81
N GLY A 316 -0.63 0.71 -4.59
CA GLY A 316 -1.35 1.45 -3.56
C GLY A 316 -1.14 2.97 -3.64
N PRO A 317 -2.02 3.75 -3.00
CA PRO A 317 -1.84 5.18 -2.82
C PRO A 317 -0.78 5.50 -1.78
N ALA A 318 -0.31 6.76 -1.78
CA ALA A 318 0.70 7.27 -0.86
C ALA A 318 2.00 6.43 -0.86
N CYS A 319 2.96 6.72 -0.01
CA CYS A 319 4.23 6.02 0.10
C CYS A 319 4.76 5.95 1.54
N GLY A 320 5.74 5.08 1.78
CA GLY A 320 6.26 4.62 3.07
C GLY A 320 6.68 5.72 4.05
N ASP A 321 6.94 6.91 3.53
CA ASP A 321 7.19 8.10 4.32
C ASP A 321 5.91 8.94 4.42
N MET A 322 5.39 9.03 5.64
CA MET A 322 4.15 9.75 5.95
C MET A 322 4.29 11.27 5.71
N MET A 323 5.47 11.86 5.90
CA MET A 323 5.69 13.30 5.66
C MET A 323 5.74 13.61 4.17
N VAL A 324 6.37 12.72 3.39
CA VAL A 324 6.40 12.82 1.93
C VAL A 324 5.00 12.60 1.37
N SER A 325 4.30 11.59 1.86
CA SER A 325 2.91 11.31 1.47
C SER A 325 2.00 12.50 1.75
N ASP A 326 2.01 13.06 2.96
CA ASP A 326 1.17 14.21 3.33
C ASP A 326 1.46 15.42 2.43
N CYS A 327 2.74 15.69 2.13
CA CYS A 327 3.13 16.78 1.25
C CYS A 327 2.65 16.55 -0.19
N VAL A 328 2.91 15.37 -0.76
CA VAL A 328 2.50 15.03 -2.13
C VAL A 328 0.97 15.05 -2.22
N CYS A 329 0.28 14.56 -1.20
CA CYS A 329 -1.17 14.57 -1.08
C CYS A 329 -1.79 15.97 -1.05
N MET A 330 -1.11 16.93 -0.42
CA MET A 330 -1.55 18.34 -0.44
C MET A 330 -1.35 19.01 -1.81
N ILE A 331 -0.40 18.53 -2.60
CA ILE A 331 -0.12 19.08 -3.95
C ILE A 331 -1.02 18.41 -5.00
N ASP A 332 -1.13 17.08 -4.96
CA ASP A 332 -1.97 16.28 -5.83
C ASP A 332 -2.70 15.19 -5.03
N GLY A 333 -3.98 15.43 -4.76
CA GLY A 333 -4.83 14.48 -4.03
C GLY A 333 -5.04 13.15 -4.77
N GLY A 334 -4.77 13.09 -6.09
CA GLY A 334 -4.77 11.85 -6.85
C GLY A 334 -3.72 10.86 -6.33
N CYS A 335 -2.59 11.35 -5.81
CA CYS A 335 -1.55 10.49 -5.23
C CYS A 335 -1.96 9.80 -3.92
N CYS A 336 -3.06 10.21 -3.29
CA CYS A 336 -3.63 9.60 -2.08
C CYS A 336 -4.81 8.67 -2.36
N LEU A 337 -5.35 8.73 -3.58
CA LEU A 337 -6.59 8.06 -3.98
C LEU A 337 -6.37 7.11 -5.16
N SER A 338 -5.20 7.15 -5.77
CA SER A 338 -4.84 6.38 -6.98
C SER A 338 -3.45 5.77 -6.82
N PRO A 339 -3.09 4.79 -7.67
CA PRO A 339 -1.77 4.15 -7.62
C PRO A 339 -0.64 5.19 -7.68
N TRP A 340 0.30 5.08 -6.75
CA TRP A 340 1.48 5.94 -6.71
C TRP A 340 2.37 5.67 -7.92
N GLY A 341 2.39 6.60 -8.87
CA GLY A 341 3.16 6.49 -10.12
C GLY A 341 4.19 7.61 -10.30
N ASP A 342 4.77 7.69 -11.50
CA ASP A 342 5.86 8.63 -11.82
C ASP A 342 5.53 10.09 -11.50
N GLY A 343 4.28 10.50 -11.68
CA GLY A 343 3.82 11.85 -11.31
C GLY A 343 3.94 12.13 -9.81
N CYS A 344 3.55 11.18 -8.96
CA CYS A 344 3.65 11.30 -7.50
C CYS A 344 5.12 11.30 -7.03
N ILE A 345 5.97 10.51 -7.70
CA ILE A 345 7.42 10.48 -7.46
C ILE A 345 8.06 11.83 -7.82
N GLN A 346 7.65 12.45 -8.94
CA GLN A 346 8.16 13.77 -9.32
C GLN A 346 7.77 14.85 -8.32
N ILE A 347 6.54 14.83 -7.81
CA ILE A 347 6.12 15.76 -6.76
C ILE A 347 6.92 15.51 -5.47
N ALA A 348 7.12 14.23 -5.12
CA ALA A 348 7.90 13.84 -3.95
C ALA A 348 9.33 14.41 -4.02
N VAL A 349 10.01 14.26 -5.15
CA VAL A 349 11.41 14.71 -5.35
C VAL A 349 11.48 16.24 -5.45
N ASN A 350 10.66 16.86 -6.30
CA ASN A 350 10.82 18.26 -6.65
C ASN A 350 10.17 19.22 -5.64
N SER A 351 9.14 18.76 -4.91
CA SER A 351 8.34 19.63 -4.04
C SER A 351 8.32 19.20 -2.58
N CYS A 352 8.54 17.91 -2.28
CA CYS A 352 8.49 17.37 -0.92
C CYS A 352 9.86 16.95 -0.36
N GLY A 353 10.94 17.13 -1.14
CA GLY A 353 12.31 17.07 -0.64
C GLY A 353 12.85 15.66 -0.38
N ILE A 354 12.27 14.61 -0.97
CA ILE A 354 12.86 13.28 -0.93
C ILE A 354 14.03 13.17 -1.93
N MET A 355 15.12 12.53 -1.52
CA MET A 355 16.20 12.15 -2.44
C MET A 355 16.03 10.70 -2.85
N CYS A 356 15.79 10.46 -4.14
CA CYS A 356 15.59 9.12 -4.68
C CYS A 356 16.86 8.56 -5.32
N PRO A 357 17.30 7.32 -4.98
CA PRO A 357 18.47 6.73 -5.61
C PRO A 357 18.27 6.57 -7.12
N GLY A 358 19.15 7.15 -7.93
CA GLY A 358 19.04 7.11 -9.41
C GLY A 358 18.19 8.23 -10.02
N PHE A 359 17.49 9.01 -9.20
CA PHE A 359 17.05 10.36 -9.52
C PHE A 359 18.03 11.29 -8.81
N ASP A 360 19.16 11.60 -9.45
CA ASP A 360 19.93 12.77 -9.00
C ASP A 360 19.02 13.97 -9.32
N PRO A 361 18.42 14.65 -8.33
CA PRO A 361 17.70 15.86 -8.63
C PRO A 361 18.76 16.81 -9.15
N GLN A 362 18.81 16.95 -10.47
CA GLN A 362 19.72 17.87 -11.10
C GLN A 362 19.55 19.21 -10.36
N PRO A 363 20.64 19.85 -9.90
CA PRO A 363 20.55 21.10 -9.17
C PRO A 363 19.55 22.00 -9.89
N PRO A 364 18.70 22.78 -9.21
CA PRO A 364 17.64 23.55 -9.86
C PRO A 364 18.15 24.49 -10.99
N CYS A 365 19.47 24.76 -11.04
CA CYS A 365 20.17 25.45 -12.12
C CYS A 365 20.31 24.65 -13.44
N CYS A 366 20.04 23.35 -13.42
CA CYS A 366 20.05 22.42 -14.56
C CYS A 366 18.66 22.16 -15.15
N GLN A 367 17.67 22.96 -14.75
CA GLN A 367 16.28 22.82 -15.19
C GLN A 367 15.74 24.19 -15.61
N ILE A 368 14.91 24.21 -16.65
CA ILE A 368 14.18 25.40 -17.10
C ILE A 368 13.21 25.84 -16.01
N GLN A 369 13.19 27.13 -15.68
CA GLN A 369 12.26 27.73 -14.71
C GLN A 369 11.48 28.89 -15.31
N MET A 370 10.26 29.09 -14.83
CA MET A 370 9.38 30.18 -15.26
C MET A 370 9.78 31.56 -14.71
N GLY A 371 10.83 31.64 -13.88
CA GLY A 371 11.37 32.86 -13.29
C GLY A 371 12.87 32.97 -13.48
N PRO A 372 13.46 34.14 -13.20
CA PRO A 372 14.90 34.34 -13.28
C PRO A 372 15.65 33.70 -12.09
N GLY A 373 16.92 33.40 -12.31
CA GLY A 373 17.84 32.87 -11.32
C GLY A 373 17.67 31.37 -11.08
N CYS A 374 18.53 30.83 -10.23
CA CYS A 374 18.46 29.43 -9.84
C CYS A 374 18.82 29.25 -8.36
N GLY A 375 18.67 28.04 -7.82
CA GLY A 375 18.82 27.79 -6.38
C GLY A 375 20.25 27.92 -5.83
N ASP A 376 21.27 28.09 -6.67
CA ASP A 376 22.66 28.27 -6.27
C ASP A 376 23.17 29.66 -6.64
N ALA A 377 23.46 30.48 -5.63
CA ALA A 377 23.87 31.86 -5.81
C ALA A 377 25.25 32.04 -6.46
N ALA A 378 26.15 31.07 -6.35
CA ALA A 378 27.47 31.13 -6.98
C ALA A 378 27.38 30.80 -8.48
N LEU A 379 26.56 29.81 -8.82
CA LEU A 379 26.25 29.45 -10.20
C LEU A 379 25.39 30.49 -10.89
N GLU A 380 24.35 30.97 -10.23
CA GLU A 380 23.55 32.10 -10.72
C GLU A 380 24.46 33.30 -11.01
N ALA A 381 25.36 33.68 -10.09
CA ALA A 381 26.26 34.80 -10.32
C ALA A 381 27.21 34.59 -11.52
N CYS A 382 27.59 33.33 -11.80
CA CYS A 382 28.40 32.99 -12.97
C CYS A 382 27.59 33.12 -14.26
N VAL A 383 26.45 32.44 -14.37
CA VAL A 383 25.57 32.47 -15.55
C VAL A 383 25.09 33.89 -15.81
N CYS A 384 24.71 34.62 -14.78
CA CYS A 384 24.28 36.01 -14.92
C CYS A 384 25.42 36.97 -15.29
N GLY A 385 26.66 36.54 -15.13
CA GLY A 385 27.85 37.21 -15.67
C GLY A 385 28.01 37.00 -17.18
N PHE A 386 27.49 35.89 -17.73
CA PHE A 386 27.45 35.58 -19.15
C PHE A 386 26.18 36.13 -19.81
N ASP A 387 25.02 35.74 -19.30
CA ASP A 387 23.71 36.22 -19.75
C ASP A 387 22.89 36.88 -18.62
N PRO A 388 22.80 38.22 -18.60
CA PRO A 388 21.93 38.96 -17.68
C PRO A 388 20.44 38.61 -17.82
N PHE A 389 20.00 38.05 -18.94
CA PHE A 389 18.61 37.60 -19.14
C PHE A 389 18.22 36.51 -18.12
N CYS A 390 19.17 35.65 -17.76
CA CYS A 390 18.98 34.58 -16.78
C CYS A 390 18.68 35.12 -15.37
N CYS A 391 19.19 36.29 -14.96
CA CYS A 391 18.84 36.95 -13.68
C CYS A 391 17.67 37.93 -13.75
N SER A 392 17.30 38.42 -14.93
CA SER A 392 16.30 39.49 -15.04
C SER A 392 14.97 39.04 -15.62
N THR A 393 14.97 37.96 -16.38
CA THR A 393 13.84 37.59 -17.21
C THR A 393 13.39 36.15 -16.97
N GLN A 394 14.23 35.17 -17.27
CA GLN A 394 13.86 33.76 -17.18
C GLN A 394 15.11 32.88 -17.17
N TRP A 395 15.06 31.80 -16.40
CA TRP A 395 16.03 30.72 -16.47
C TRP A 395 15.57 29.68 -17.51
N ASP A 396 15.99 29.80 -18.77
CA ASP A 396 15.57 28.94 -19.88
C ASP A 396 16.63 27.87 -20.25
N ASP A 397 16.47 27.21 -21.40
CA ASP A 397 17.39 26.17 -21.90
C ASP A 397 18.79 26.70 -22.16
N ILE A 398 18.91 27.96 -22.59
CA ILE A 398 20.19 28.63 -22.77
C ILE A 398 20.88 28.85 -21.42
N CYS A 399 20.13 29.28 -20.39
CA CYS A 399 20.67 29.43 -19.04
C CYS A 399 21.18 28.10 -18.45
N VAL A 400 20.53 26.98 -18.79
CA VAL A 400 20.96 25.63 -18.40
C VAL A 400 22.24 25.22 -19.15
N ASP A 401 22.33 25.50 -20.45
CA ASP A 401 23.54 25.21 -21.26
C ASP A 401 24.75 26.04 -20.79
N GLU A 402 24.55 27.32 -20.47
CA GLU A 402 25.60 28.19 -19.90
C GLU A 402 26.03 27.73 -18.50
N ALA A 403 25.06 27.30 -17.67
CA ALA A 403 25.38 26.70 -16.37
C ALA A 403 26.29 25.49 -16.53
N GLN A 404 26.01 24.63 -17.51
CA GLN A 404 26.75 23.40 -17.74
C GLN A 404 28.13 23.63 -18.38
N ASN A 405 28.18 24.40 -19.46
CA ASN A 405 29.37 24.49 -20.31
C ASN A 405 30.30 25.63 -19.90
N ASP A 406 29.77 26.76 -19.46
CA ASP A 406 30.54 27.97 -19.17
C ASP A 406 30.81 28.17 -17.68
N CYS A 407 29.88 27.70 -16.83
CA CYS A 407 29.99 27.76 -15.38
C CYS A 407 30.36 26.42 -14.71
N MET A 408 30.68 25.40 -15.53
CA MET A 408 31.20 24.09 -15.11
C MET A 408 30.28 23.34 -14.13
N LEU A 409 28.97 23.54 -14.22
CA LEU A 409 28.00 22.72 -13.49
C LEU A 409 27.87 21.36 -14.16
N ASP A 410 28.05 20.28 -13.39
CA ASP A 410 27.73 18.95 -13.88
C ASP A 410 26.22 18.72 -13.79
N CYS A 411 25.51 18.96 -14.90
CA CYS A 411 24.07 18.72 -15.02
C CYS A 411 23.71 17.27 -15.40
N GLY A 412 24.59 16.30 -15.13
CA GLY A 412 24.28 14.87 -15.25
C GLY A 412 24.09 14.35 -16.67
N MET A 413 24.21 15.20 -17.70
CA MET A 413 24.77 14.72 -18.96
C MET A 413 26.23 14.44 -18.63
N GLY A 414 26.54 13.18 -18.35
CA GLY A 414 27.92 12.75 -18.12
C GLY A 414 28.84 13.25 -19.25
N PRO A 415 30.17 13.11 -19.11
CA PRO A 415 31.10 13.50 -20.17
C PRO A 415 30.56 12.96 -21.50
N PRO A 416 30.54 13.79 -22.58
CA PRO A 416 29.98 13.38 -23.85
C PRO A 416 30.48 11.97 -24.17
N PRO A 417 29.59 11.06 -24.63
CA PRO A 417 29.96 9.67 -24.83
C PRO A 417 31.30 9.66 -25.57
N PRO A 418 32.28 8.87 -25.09
CA PRO A 418 33.61 8.89 -25.67
C PRO A 418 33.45 8.78 -27.19
N PRO A 419 34.08 9.68 -27.96
CA PRO A 419 33.91 9.68 -29.40
C PRO A 419 34.15 8.28 -29.93
N GLY A 420 33.25 7.75 -30.74
CA GLY A 420 33.43 6.44 -31.37
C GLY A 420 34.26 6.54 -32.64
N ASP A 421 34.26 5.46 -33.41
CA ASP A 421 35.16 5.25 -34.55
C ASP A 421 35.05 6.38 -35.60
N CYS A 422 36.20 6.99 -35.94
CA CYS A 422 36.30 8.02 -36.98
C CYS A 422 35.75 7.61 -38.35
N CYS A 423 35.54 6.30 -38.55
CA CYS A 423 35.19 5.68 -39.81
C CYS A 423 33.72 5.33 -39.97
N THR A 424 32.93 5.65 -38.95
CA THR A 424 31.51 5.36 -38.95
C THR A 424 30.75 6.59 -38.52
N PRO A 425 29.61 6.90 -39.18
CA PRO A 425 28.74 7.95 -38.70
C PRO A 425 28.26 7.66 -37.28
N GLN A 426 28.22 8.68 -36.43
CA GLN A 426 27.81 8.58 -35.05
C GLN A 426 27.16 9.87 -34.57
N ALA A 427 26.26 9.72 -33.58
CA ALA A 427 25.53 10.83 -33.00
C ALA A 427 26.40 11.73 -32.10
N SER A 428 27.59 11.29 -31.72
CA SER A 428 28.55 12.08 -30.93
C SER A 428 29.40 12.97 -31.83
N ALA A 429 29.73 14.17 -31.34
CA ALA A 429 30.74 15.01 -31.96
C ALA A 429 32.16 14.43 -31.77
N GLY A 430 33.01 14.62 -32.77
CA GLY A 430 34.38 14.11 -32.78
C GLY A 430 34.49 12.61 -33.05
N CYS A 431 35.71 12.07 -32.92
CA CYS A 431 35.98 10.65 -33.08
C CYS A 431 37.17 10.16 -32.23
N ASP A 432 37.35 8.84 -32.14
CA ASP A 432 38.24 8.17 -31.18
C ASP A 432 39.75 8.32 -31.45
N VAL A 433 40.15 8.82 -32.63
CA VAL A 433 41.55 9.07 -33.01
C VAL A 433 41.84 10.58 -32.97
N PRO A 434 42.57 11.09 -31.95
CA PRO A 434 42.78 12.52 -31.77
C PRO A 434 43.45 13.22 -32.95
N GLU A 435 44.38 12.57 -33.64
CA GLU A 435 45.02 13.19 -34.82
C GLU A 435 44.07 13.34 -36.01
N VAL A 436 43.13 12.41 -36.17
CA VAL A 436 42.09 12.48 -37.22
C VAL A 436 41.03 13.49 -36.81
N GLN A 437 40.56 13.44 -35.57
CA GLN A 437 39.62 14.42 -35.04
C GLN A 437 40.17 15.85 -35.17
N ASP A 438 41.37 16.14 -34.70
CA ASP A 438 41.96 17.50 -34.76
C ASP A 438 42.07 18.02 -36.20
N CYS A 439 42.34 17.13 -37.15
CA CYS A 439 42.40 17.49 -38.56
C CYS A 439 40.99 17.78 -39.12
N VAL A 440 40.02 16.90 -38.87
CA VAL A 440 38.64 17.07 -39.35
C VAL A 440 38.01 18.29 -38.69
N CYS A 441 38.17 18.52 -37.38
CA CYS A 441 37.72 19.73 -36.69
C CYS A 441 38.27 21.02 -37.31
N MET A 442 39.47 20.95 -37.89
CA MET A 442 40.12 22.10 -38.52
C MET A 442 39.57 22.36 -39.93
N LEU A 443 39.13 21.31 -40.64
CA LEU A 443 38.50 21.41 -41.96
C LEU A 443 37.03 21.80 -41.83
N ASP A 444 36.29 21.06 -40.99
CA ASP A 444 34.89 21.29 -40.66
C ASP A 444 34.68 21.33 -39.13
N PRO A 445 34.54 22.54 -38.55
CA PRO A 445 34.20 22.70 -37.13
C PRO A 445 32.89 22.01 -36.72
N PHE A 446 31.95 21.78 -37.64
CA PHE A 446 30.69 21.12 -37.32
C PHE A 446 30.90 19.67 -36.89
N CYS A 447 31.90 18.96 -37.43
CA CYS A 447 32.22 17.59 -37.00
C CYS A 447 32.66 17.49 -35.54
N CYS A 448 32.96 18.62 -34.89
CA CYS A 448 33.40 18.68 -33.49
C CYS A 448 32.45 19.44 -32.57
N SER A 449 31.34 19.95 -33.11
CA SER A 449 30.25 20.57 -32.35
C SER A 449 28.87 19.98 -32.65
N ALA A 450 28.76 19.09 -33.64
CA ALA A 450 27.55 18.42 -34.10
C ALA A 450 27.84 16.94 -34.36
N GLU A 451 26.82 16.21 -34.83
CA GLU A 451 26.95 14.78 -35.14
C GLU A 451 28.07 14.52 -36.15
N TRP A 452 28.86 13.46 -35.91
CA TRP A 452 29.88 12.99 -36.83
C TRP A 452 29.20 12.18 -37.93
N ASP A 453 28.82 12.83 -39.02
CA ASP A 453 28.05 12.24 -40.11
C ASP A 453 28.93 11.66 -41.24
N GLU A 454 28.30 11.27 -42.36
CA GLU A 454 29.02 10.75 -43.54
C GLU A 454 30.02 11.75 -44.14
N ILE A 455 29.79 13.06 -43.97
CA ILE A 455 30.70 14.09 -44.45
C ILE A 455 31.96 14.09 -43.57
N CYS A 456 31.79 14.02 -42.24
CA CYS A 456 32.91 13.90 -41.30
C CYS A 456 33.73 12.63 -41.54
N VAL A 457 33.07 11.52 -41.88
CA VAL A 457 33.72 10.26 -42.26
C VAL A 457 34.48 10.37 -43.59
N ASP A 458 33.92 11.05 -44.59
CA ASP A 458 34.59 11.29 -45.87
C ASP A 458 35.84 12.17 -45.69
N GLU A 459 35.75 13.24 -44.90
CA GLU A 459 36.88 14.12 -44.57
C GLU A 459 37.97 13.38 -43.77
N ALA A 460 37.57 12.56 -42.80
CA ALA A 460 38.47 11.67 -42.07
C ALA A 460 39.22 10.72 -43.02
N ASN A 461 38.52 10.16 -44.00
CA ASN A 461 39.07 9.19 -44.95
C ASN A 461 39.98 9.78 -46.02
N ILE A 462 39.60 10.93 -46.56
CA ILE A 462 40.21 11.49 -47.77
C ILE A 462 41.27 12.53 -47.42
N ASP A 463 40.99 13.40 -46.47
CA ASP A 463 41.77 14.61 -46.22
C ASP A 463 42.64 14.53 -44.95
N CYS A 464 42.22 13.72 -43.97
CA CYS A 464 42.85 13.66 -42.65
C CYS A 464 43.65 12.38 -42.35
N GLY A 465 44.12 11.70 -43.40
CA GLY A 465 45.09 10.60 -43.27
C GLY A 465 44.46 9.22 -43.12
N GLY A 466 43.13 9.13 -43.14
CA GLY A 466 42.39 7.89 -43.28
C GLY A 466 42.12 7.14 -41.98
N CYS A 467 41.05 6.37 -42.02
CA CYS A 467 40.56 5.43 -41.04
C CYS A 467 41.47 4.29 -40.56
N LEU A 468 42.70 4.25 -41.07
CA LEU A 468 43.65 3.19 -40.78
C LEU A 468 44.69 3.76 -39.83
N GLY A 469 44.44 3.57 -38.53
CA GLY A 469 45.36 3.99 -37.47
C GLY A 469 46.81 3.50 -37.65
N PRO A 470 47.74 3.96 -36.80
CA PRO A 470 49.18 3.79 -37.00
C PRO A 470 49.59 2.33 -36.83
N GLY A 471 49.58 1.58 -37.93
CA GLY A 471 49.72 0.12 -37.87
C GLY A 471 50.31 -0.57 -39.09
N THR A 472 50.58 0.07 -40.23
CA THR A 472 51.43 -0.53 -41.28
C THR A 472 52.09 0.55 -42.13
N GLY A 473 53.35 0.83 -41.81
CA GLY A 473 54.21 1.52 -42.77
C GLY A 473 54.42 0.66 -44.01
N THR A 474 54.04 1.20 -45.17
CA THR A 474 54.92 1.15 -46.34
C THR A 474 54.94 2.54 -46.94
N GLY A 475 55.99 3.29 -46.59
CA GLY A 475 56.31 4.51 -47.29
C GLY A 475 56.68 4.22 -48.75
N THR A 476 56.29 5.13 -49.61
CA THR A 476 57.18 5.61 -50.67
C THR A 476 56.99 7.11 -50.76
N GLY A 477 58.00 7.84 -50.28
CA GLY A 477 58.14 9.26 -50.55
C GLY A 477 58.37 9.51 -52.04
N GLY A 478 58.05 10.72 -52.46
CA GLY A 478 58.34 11.23 -53.79
C GLY A 478 58.08 12.72 -53.88
N SER A 479 59.04 13.53 -53.44
CA SER A 479 59.13 14.95 -53.80
C SER A 479 59.13 15.12 -55.33
N GLY A 480 58.48 16.16 -55.85
CA GLY A 480 58.66 16.52 -57.26
C GLY A 480 57.74 17.63 -57.77
N SER A 481 58.34 18.80 -57.98
CA SER A 481 57.79 19.99 -58.65
C SER A 481 56.99 19.73 -59.93
N GLY A 482 55.92 20.52 -60.10
CA GLY A 482 55.59 21.32 -61.28
C GLY A 482 55.39 20.64 -62.64
N THR A 483 54.20 20.76 -63.21
CA THR A 483 53.90 21.41 -64.51
C THR A 483 52.42 21.23 -64.86
N GLY A 484 51.88 22.22 -65.57
CA GLY A 484 50.44 22.41 -65.77
C GLY A 484 49.76 21.46 -66.76
N GLY A 485 48.43 21.60 -66.80
CA GLY A 485 47.55 20.94 -67.76
C GLY A 485 46.08 21.18 -67.43
N SER A 486 45.51 22.29 -67.92
CA SER A 486 44.06 22.42 -68.18
C SER A 486 43.61 21.27 -69.08
N ILE A 487 42.37 20.73 -68.94
CA ILE A 487 41.20 20.92 -69.82
C ILE A 487 39.95 20.16 -69.28
N SER A 488 38.78 20.83 -69.38
CA SER A 488 37.41 20.31 -69.66
C SER A 488 36.72 19.42 -68.60
N GLY A 489 35.48 19.65 -68.14
CA GLY A 489 34.30 20.28 -68.76
C GLY A 489 33.19 19.23 -68.91
N GLY A 490 32.02 19.42 -68.29
CA GLY A 490 30.82 18.58 -68.48
C GLY A 490 29.93 18.44 -67.24
N THR A 491 29.08 19.42 -66.92
CA THR A 491 27.62 19.46 -67.20
C THR A 491 26.72 18.76 -66.17
N ILE A 492 26.11 19.60 -65.32
CA ILE A 492 24.67 19.70 -65.00
C ILE A 492 23.77 18.59 -65.58
N SER A 493 23.06 17.88 -64.71
CA SER A 493 21.73 17.33 -65.03
C SER A 493 20.82 17.40 -63.81
N THR A 494 19.93 18.38 -63.87
CA THR A 494 18.68 18.46 -63.11
C THR A 494 17.69 17.43 -63.65
N GLY A 495 17.03 16.68 -62.76
CA GLY A 495 15.95 15.78 -63.13
C GLY A 495 15.13 15.37 -61.92
N GLY A 496 14.25 16.25 -61.45
CA GLY A 496 13.16 15.87 -60.57
C GLY A 496 11.96 15.32 -61.35
N SER A 497 11.25 14.37 -60.77
CA SER A 497 9.78 14.40 -60.57
C SER A 497 9.25 13.03 -60.12
N SER A 498 8.66 13.05 -58.93
CA SER A 498 7.35 12.50 -58.55
C SER A 498 6.82 11.21 -59.18
N GLY A 499 6.40 10.29 -58.31
CA GLY A 499 5.28 9.40 -58.59
C GLY A 499 5.26 8.14 -57.72
N ILE A 500 4.30 8.12 -56.78
CA ILE A 500 3.74 7.01 -55.98
C ILE A 500 4.64 6.25 -55.00
#